data_AF-A0ABD4ZBS1-F1
#
_entry.id   AF-A0ABD4ZBS1-F1
#
_cell.length_a   1.000
_cell.length_b   1.000
_cell.length_c   1.000
_cell.angle_alpha   90.00
_cell.angle_beta   90.00
_cell.angle_gamma   90.00
#
_symmetry.space_group_name_H-M   'P 1'
#
loop_
_entity.id
_entity.type
_entity.pdbx_description
1 polymer ?
#
loop_
_entity_poly.entity_id
_entity_poly.type
_entity_poly.pdbx_seq_one_letter_code
_entity_poly.pdbx_strand_id
1 'polypeptide(L)'
;MNNEAEIIANKTINNSTNATSKYTCKTTDKQTNKRTDKSTIKPIAKNLKKTSRQTSKKTSKSRNYDANKYSTTKDIAQETKIILENYDNKNQHIDISKNLPTLLDTTHLPGPLCMKKLSKFGAFERLSIRSGFAHSTAKSIEGRCKILKKLIPRDSAACMFTASWIWLGGTIPNILDIISGSHYRVVPHDHPLRVFRRKLLKREQKVIKDLRITSPARTICDIALTPSKNIYDEIRKKDTIFNLIQEYGTSFKECEKIINSNPHFPGAQKAKDWLKNVIEQEDIFYEY
;
A
#
# COMPACT_ATOMS: atom_id res chain seq x y z
N MET A 1 -55.79 52.95 -4.65
CA MET A 1 -54.92 53.41 -3.55
C MET A 1 -53.49 53.10 -3.96
N ASN A 2 -52.80 54.17 -4.38
CA ASN A 2 -51.37 54.51 -4.36
C ASN A 2 -50.35 53.37 -4.18
N ASN A 3 -49.20 53.33 -4.84
CA ASN A 3 -48.59 54.10 -5.92
C ASN A 3 -47.29 53.33 -6.28
N GLU A 4 -46.96 53.31 -7.58
CA GLU A 4 -45.63 53.53 -8.19
C GLU A 4 -44.42 52.72 -7.67
N ALA A 5 -43.80 51.85 -8.48
CA ALA A 5 -42.87 52.16 -9.59
C ALA A 5 -41.67 52.98 -9.06
N GLU A 6 -40.41 52.55 -9.12
CA GLU A 6 -39.52 52.44 -10.29
C GLU A 6 -38.11 52.08 -9.74
N ILE A 7 -37.36 51.11 -10.29
CA ILE A 7 -36.30 51.25 -11.31
C ILE A 7 -34.88 51.65 -10.77
N ILE A 8 -33.86 50.97 -11.34
CA ILE A 8 -32.43 51.35 -11.59
C ILE A 8 -31.30 51.01 -10.57
N ALA A 9 -30.45 50.09 -11.06
CA ALA A 9 -28.98 50.10 -11.22
C ALA A 9 -27.98 50.05 -10.05
N ASN A 10 -27.12 49.03 -10.17
CA ASN A 10 -25.67 48.95 -9.94
C ASN A 10 -24.94 50.21 -9.43
N LYS A 11 -24.22 50.06 -8.31
CA LYS A 11 -22.91 50.70 -8.12
C LYS A 11 -22.00 49.96 -7.13
N THR A 12 -20.78 49.75 -7.60
CA THR A 12 -19.59 49.19 -6.96
C THR A 12 -19.02 50.13 -5.86
N ILE A 13 -18.15 49.57 -5.00
CA ILE A 13 -16.99 50.18 -4.31
C ILE A 13 -17.07 50.35 -2.77
N ASN A 14 -16.33 49.45 -2.11
CA ASN A 14 -15.32 49.61 -1.04
C ASN A 14 -15.65 50.15 0.37
N ASN A 15 -15.24 49.29 1.32
CA ASN A 15 -14.32 49.50 2.46
C ASN A 15 -14.81 50.00 3.82
N SER A 16 -14.10 49.44 4.82
CA SER A 16 -13.98 49.79 6.24
C SER A 16 -14.97 49.03 7.13
N THR A 17 -14.51 48.08 7.95
CA THR A 17 -13.74 48.42 9.14
C THR A 17 -12.92 47.25 9.69
N ASN A 18 -11.78 47.63 10.25
CA ASN A 18 -10.75 46.82 10.86
C ASN A 18 -11.17 46.17 12.18
N ALA A 19 -10.68 44.95 12.43
CA ALA A 19 -10.23 44.52 13.76
C ALA A 19 -9.08 43.50 13.63
N THR A 20 -7.87 44.04 13.78
CA THR A 20 -6.61 43.41 14.25
C THR A 20 -6.83 42.34 15.33
N SER A 21 -6.08 41.22 15.41
CA SER A 21 -4.66 41.24 15.78
C SER A 21 -4.03 39.82 15.83
N LYS A 22 -2.93 39.67 15.09
CA LYS A 22 -1.62 39.05 15.45
C LYS A 22 -1.55 37.56 15.83
N TYR A 23 -0.95 36.78 14.92
CA TYR A 23 0.21 35.94 15.26
C TYR A 23 1.33 36.18 14.23
N THR A 24 2.50 36.53 14.76
CA THR A 24 3.72 36.96 14.06
C THR A 24 4.54 35.78 13.56
N CYS A 25 4.85 35.73 12.26
CA CYS A 25 5.97 34.93 11.73
C CYS A 25 7.22 35.82 11.67
N LYS A 26 8.25 35.47 12.45
CA LYS A 26 9.58 36.08 12.32
C LYS A 26 10.33 35.41 11.17
N THR A 27 10.61 36.21 10.15
CA THR A 27 11.66 35.99 9.17
C THR A 27 13.03 36.27 9.80
N THR A 28 14.02 35.45 9.47
CA THR A 28 15.43 35.81 9.64
C THR A 28 16.17 35.46 8.37
N ASP A 29 16.40 36.48 7.55
CA ASP A 29 17.44 36.49 6.53
C ASP A 29 18.81 36.72 7.17
N LYS A 30 19.82 35.97 6.72
CA LYS A 30 21.22 36.41 6.73
C LYS A 30 21.88 36.05 5.40
N GLN A 31 22.08 37.09 4.59
CA GLN A 31 23.20 37.26 3.63
C GLN A 31 24.54 36.99 4.34
N THR A 32 25.67 36.58 3.76
CA THR A 32 26.19 36.46 2.38
C THR A 32 27.49 35.62 2.49
N ASN A 33 27.88 34.88 1.44
CA ASN A 33 29.25 34.97 0.89
C ASN A 33 29.43 34.11 -0.37
N LYS A 34 29.77 34.80 -1.47
CA LYS A 34 30.36 34.23 -2.69
C LYS A 34 31.79 33.78 -2.37
N ARG A 35 32.15 32.56 -2.78
CA ARG A 35 33.52 32.24 -3.22
C ARG A 35 33.50 31.11 -4.25
N THR A 36 34.03 31.43 -5.41
CA THR A 36 34.53 30.54 -6.46
C THR A 36 35.74 29.76 -5.95
N ASP A 37 35.80 28.44 -6.18
CA ASP A 37 36.88 27.81 -6.95
C ASP A 37 36.79 26.27 -6.99
N LYS A 38 36.96 25.78 -8.22
CA LYS A 38 37.71 24.59 -8.67
C LYS A 38 37.27 23.19 -8.24
N SER A 39 36.86 22.47 -9.30
CA SER A 39 36.94 21.04 -9.49
C SER A 39 38.25 20.43 -8.98
N THR A 40 38.15 19.34 -8.22
CA THR A 40 39.23 18.37 -8.10
C THR A 40 38.63 16.97 -8.19
N ILE A 41 38.54 16.49 -9.43
CA ILE A 41 38.31 15.08 -9.76
C ILE A 41 39.63 14.37 -9.47
N LYS A 42 39.66 13.48 -8.47
CA LYS A 42 40.77 12.53 -8.27
C LYS A 42 40.53 11.32 -9.19
N PRO A 43 41.43 11.00 -10.14
CA PRO A 43 41.29 9.80 -10.95
C PRO A 43 41.76 8.56 -10.18
N ILE A 44 40.88 7.56 -10.08
CA ILE A 44 41.25 6.21 -9.67
C ILE A 44 41.98 5.56 -10.85
N ALA A 45 43.27 5.30 -10.67
CA ALA A 45 44.13 4.68 -11.66
C ALA A 45 43.72 3.21 -11.94
N LYS A 46 43.63 2.87 -13.22
CA LYS A 46 43.47 1.52 -13.75
C LYS A 46 44.76 0.73 -13.53
N ASN A 47 44.72 -0.34 -12.74
CA ASN A 47 45.79 -1.35 -12.72
C ASN A 47 45.48 -2.45 -13.76
N LEU A 48 45.93 -2.24 -15.00
CA LEU A 48 46.08 -3.30 -16.00
C LEU A 48 47.53 -3.75 -16.01
N LYS A 49 47.85 -4.78 -15.21
CA LYS A 49 49.14 -5.47 -15.33
C LYS A 49 49.12 -6.34 -16.59
N LYS A 50 49.94 -5.94 -17.57
CA LYS A 50 50.40 -6.76 -18.70
C LYS A 50 51.16 -7.97 -18.16
N THR A 51 50.79 -9.17 -18.59
CA THR A 51 51.66 -10.35 -18.55
C THR A 51 51.63 -11.05 -19.91
N SER A 52 52.71 -10.81 -20.66
CA SER A 52 53.53 -11.82 -21.36
C SER A 52 52.82 -12.99 -22.06
N ARG A 53 52.74 -12.92 -23.39
CA ARG A 53 52.59 -14.08 -24.27
C ARG A 53 53.87 -14.92 -24.21
N GLN A 54 53.82 -16.08 -23.56
CA GLN A 54 54.78 -17.16 -23.78
C GLN A 54 54.17 -18.19 -24.72
N THR A 55 54.74 -18.28 -25.92
CA THR A 55 54.59 -19.37 -26.86
C THR A 55 55.32 -20.60 -26.30
N SER A 56 54.60 -21.69 -26.03
CA SER A 56 55.21 -23.00 -25.81
C SER A 56 54.70 -23.99 -26.86
N LYS A 57 55.60 -24.40 -27.75
CA LYS A 57 55.44 -25.58 -28.61
C LYS A 57 55.23 -26.80 -27.69
N LYS A 58 54.13 -27.52 -27.88
CA LYS A 58 53.99 -28.89 -27.37
C LYS A 58 53.83 -29.85 -28.53
N THR A 59 54.84 -30.69 -28.65
CA THR A 59 54.92 -31.92 -29.44
C THR A 59 53.71 -32.82 -29.18
N SER A 60 53.08 -33.25 -30.26
CA SER A 60 52.04 -34.27 -30.32
C SER A 60 52.60 -35.63 -29.89
N LYS A 61 52.21 -36.08 -28.69
CA LYS A 61 52.23 -37.51 -28.34
C LYS A 61 50.80 -38.02 -28.43
N SER A 62 50.54 -38.83 -29.44
CA SER A 62 49.36 -39.70 -29.54
C SER A 62 49.25 -40.51 -28.25
N ARG A 63 48.15 -40.32 -27.52
CA ARG A 63 47.70 -41.27 -26.50
C ARG A 63 46.52 -41.99 -27.12
N ASN A 64 46.68 -43.30 -27.33
CA ASN A 64 45.56 -44.20 -27.59
C ASN A 64 44.61 -44.12 -26.40
N TYR A 65 43.36 -43.76 -26.67
CA TYR A 65 42.28 -43.88 -25.70
C TYR A 65 41.57 -45.19 -26.02
N ASP A 66 41.67 -46.17 -25.12
CA ASP A 66 40.88 -47.39 -25.18
C ASP A 66 39.38 -47.02 -25.18
N ALA A 67 38.69 -47.37 -26.25
CA ALA A 67 37.29 -47.05 -26.50
C ALA A 67 36.31 -47.97 -25.75
N ASN A 68 36.61 -48.35 -24.50
CA ASN A 68 35.80 -49.28 -23.70
C ASN A 68 35.41 -48.73 -22.33
N LYS A 69 35.01 -47.46 -22.28
CA LYS A 69 34.38 -46.90 -21.08
C LYS A 69 33.29 -45.89 -21.41
N TYR A 70 32.41 -46.25 -22.34
CA TYR A 70 31.16 -45.52 -22.53
C TYR A 70 30.13 -46.07 -21.54
N SER A 71 29.97 -45.36 -20.42
CA SER A 71 28.79 -45.53 -19.56
C SER A 71 27.56 -45.34 -20.45
N THR A 72 26.64 -46.29 -20.45
CA THR A 72 25.49 -46.31 -21.35
C THR A 72 24.69 -45.02 -21.19
N THR A 73 23.98 -44.55 -22.21
CA THR A 73 23.18 -43.31 -22.13
C THR A 73 22.19 -43.30 -20.95
N LYS A 74 21.76 -44.50 -20.52
CA LYS A 74 20.93 -44.71 -19.32
C LYS A 74 21.68 -44.44 -18.01
N ASP A 75 22.96 -44.79 -17.93
CA ASP A 75 23.80 -44.60 -16.74
C ASP A 75 24.14 -43.12 -16.54
N ILE A 76 24.41 -42.41 -17.64
CA ILE A 76 24.59 -40.95 -17.63
C ILE A 76 23.28 -40.25 -17.24
N ALA A 77 22.13 -40.73 -17.72
CA ALA A 77 20.82 -40.20 -17.33
C ALA A 77 20.49 -40.45 -15.85
N GLN A 78 20.86 -41.61 -15.32
CA GLN A 78 20.70 -41.95 -13.90
C GLN A 78 21.59 -41.07 -13.01
N GLU A 79 22.85 -40.90 -13.40
CA GLU A 79 23.85 -40.11 -12.66
C GLU A 79 23.50 -38.61 -12.70
N THR A 80 23.05 -38.10 -13.85
CA THR A 80 22.55 -36.72 -13.95
C THR A 80 21.27 -36.51 -13.15
N LYS A 81 20.35 -37.48 -13.11
CA LYS A 81 19.14 -37.40 -12.28
C LYS A 81 19.47 -37.37 -10.79
N ILE A 82 20.44 -38.19 -10.33
CA ILE A 82 20.92 -38.19 -8.94
C ILE A 82 21.61 -36.85 -8.61
N ILE A 83 22.39 -36.29 -9.53
CA ILE A 83 23.02 -34.97 -9.35
C ILE A 83 21.96 -33.86 -9.26
N LEU A 84 20.93 -33.89 -10.10
CA LEU A 84 19.81 -32.95 -10.09
C LEU A 84 18.95 -33.09 -8.82
N GLU A 85 18.61 -34.31 -8.41
CA GLU A 85 17.90 -34.57 -7.14
C GLU A 85 18.73 -34.14 -5.93
N ASN A 86 20.06 -34.30 -5.96
CA ASN A 86 20.94 -33.82 -4.90
C ASN A 86 21.12 -32.29 -4.92
N TYR A 87 21.02 -31.65 -6.10
CA TYR A 87 21.01 -30.19 -6.24
C TYR A 87 19.71 -29.59 -5.70
N ASP A 88 18.57 -30.21 -5.99
CA ASP A 88 17.26 -29.82 -5.45
C ASP A 88 17.15 -30.10 -3.95
N ASN A 89 17.74 -31.19 -3.44
CA ASN A 89 17.74 -31.48 -2.00
C ASN A 89 18.69 -30.58 -1.20
N LYS A 90 19.84 -30.16 -1.76
CA LYS A 90 20.73 -29.15 -1.14
C LYS A 90 20.18 -27.73 -1.25
N ASN A 91 19.40 -27.45 -2.30
CA ASN A 91 18.60 -26.25 -2.46
C ASN A 91 17.13 -26.51 -2.12
N GLN A 92 16.83 -27.26 -1.04
CA GLN A 92 15.58 -27.03 -0.34
C GLN A 92 15.55 -25.54 -0.07
N HIS A 93 14.73 -24.82 -0.85
CA HIS A 93 14.61 -23.38 -0.80
C HIS A 93 14.45 -23.03 0.67
N ILE A 94 15.53 -22.53 1.28
CA ILE A 94 15.40 -21.78 2.52
C ILE A 94 14.48 -20.66 2.09
N ASP A 95 13.22 -20.79 2.46
CA ASP A 95 12.21 -19.82 2.11
C ASP A 95 12.56 -18.61 2.95
N ILE A 96 13.49 -17.78 2.45
CA ILE A 96 14.02 -16.60 3.14
C ILE A 96 12.85 -15.71 3.58
N SER A 97 11.71 -15.80 2.89
CA SER A 97 10.44 -15.15 3.23
C SER A 97 9.85 -15.57 4.59
N LYS A 98 10.09 -16.81 5.06
CA LYS A 98 9.62 -17.29 6.37
C LYS A 98 10.40 -16.69 7.53
N ASN A 99 11.66 -16.34 7.32
CA ASN A 99 12.55 -15.80 8.36
C ASN A 99 12.59 -14.26 8.40
N LEU A 100 11.98 -13.59 7.43
CA LEU A 100 11.97 -12.13 7.39
C LEU A 100 10.87 -11.57 8.31
N PRO A 101 11.16 -10.54 9.11
CA PRO A 101 10.14 -9.92 9.93
C PRO A 101 9.04 -9.30 9.07
N THR A 102 7.84 -9.22 9.64
CA THR A 102 6.65 -8.73 8.91
C THR A 102 6.81 -7.28 8.50
N LEU A 103 7.39 -6.47 9.40
CA LEU A 103 7.80 -5.12 9.12
C LEU A 103 9.32 -5.07 9.03
N LEU A 104 9.78 -4.34 8.04
CA LEU A 104 11.18 -4.09 7.74
C LEU A 104 11.46 -2.62 8.03
N ASP A 105 12.58 -2.37 8.69
CA ASP A 105 13.00 -1.02 9.07
C ASP A 105 14.51 -0.82 8.81
N THR A 106 15.07 0.27 9.34
CA THR A 106 16.48 0.63 9.17
C THR A 106 17.46 -0.32 9.87
N THR A 107 16.98 -1.25 10.69
CA THR A 107 17.82 -2.33 11.26
C THR A 107 17.96 -3.51 10.29
N HIS A 108 17.00 -3.65 9.36
CA HIS A 108 16.96 -4.74 8.39
C HIS A 108 17.49 -4.33 7.01
N LEU A 109 17.32 -3.04 6.66
CA LEU A 109 17.72 -2.49 5.38
C LEU A 109 18.76 -1.37 5.57
N PRO A 110 19.74 -1.20 4.66
CA PRO A 110 20.84 -0.22 4.77
C PRO A 110 20.44 1.27 4.86
N GLY A 111 19.15 1.58 4.87
CA GLY A 111 18.62 2.92 5.08
C GLY A 111 17.51 3.35 4.09
N PRO A 112 17.04 4.61 4.20
CA PRO A 112 15.89 5.10 3.43
C PRO A 112 16.05 5.07 1.91
N LEU A 113 17.26 5.27 1.40
CA LEU A 113 17.53 5.21 -0.05
C LEU A 113 17.34 3.79 -0.60
N CYS A 114 17.76 2.78 0.16
CA CYS A 114 17.53 1.37 -0.19
C CYS A 114 16.02 1.08 -0.23
N MET A 115 15.27 1.50 0.80
CA MET A 115 13.80 1.33 0.85
C MET A 115 13.10 2.00 -0.32
N LYS A 116 13.49 3.25 -0.68
CA LYS A 116 12.95 3.96 -1.83
C LYS A 116 13.24 3.22 -3.15
N LYS A 117 14.44 2.66 -3.29
CA LYS A 117 14.85 1.89 -4.46
C LYS A 117 14.06 0.59 -4.58
N LEU A 118 13.93 -0.18 -3.48
CA LEU A 118 13.14 -1.41 -3.43
C LEU A 118 11.65 -1.16 -3.72
N SER A 119 11.12 -0.05 -3.24
CA SER A 119 9.74 0.35 -3.51
C SER A 119 9.51 0.71 -4.98
N LYS A 120 10.45 1.43 -5.60
CA LYS A 120 10.42 1.69 -7.05
C LYS A 120 10.52 0.40 -7.88
N PHE A 121 11.21 -0.62 -7.37
CA PHE A 121 11.26 -1.95 -7.98
C PHE A 121 10.00 -2.81 -7.75
N GLY A 122 9.03 -2.36 -6.93
CA GLY A 122 7.82 -3.12 -6.61
C GLY A 122 8.01 -4.27 -5.62
N ALA A 123 9.20 -4.41 -5.02
CA ALA A 123 9.48 -5.45 -4.03
C ALA A 123 9.04 -5.06 -2.61
N PHE A 124 8.79 -3.77 -2.37
CA PHE A 124 8.63 -3.21 -1.03
C PHE A 124 7.55 -2.13 -0.99
N GLU A 125 6.60 -2.26 -0.08
CA GLU A 125 5.62 -1.23 0.22
C GLU A 125 6.14 -0.36 1.36
N ARG A 126 6.19 0.96 1.16
CA ARG A 126 6.69 1.89 2.17
C ARG A 126 5.56 2.34 3.08
N LEU A 127 5.72 2.12 4.38
CA LEU A 127 4.86 2.72 5.40
C LEU A 127 5.36 4.12 5.77
N SER A 128 6.70 4.27 5.86
CA SER A 128 7.35 5.53 6.18
C SER A 128 8.70 5.69 5.48
N ILE A 129 9.48 6.69 5.90
CA ILE A 129 10.89 6.81 5.49
C ILE A 129 11.79 5.77 6.17
N ARG A 130 11.34 5.20 7.30
CA ARG A 130 12.12 4.26 8.12
C ARG A 130 11.56 2.85 8.14
N SER A 131 10.36 2.62 7.62
CA SER A 131 9.73 1.30 7.70
C SER A 131 8.83 0.97 6.51
N GLY A 132 8.56 -0.32 6.35
CA GLY A 132 7.65 -0.86 5.34
C GLY A 132 7.55 -2.36 5.43
N PHE A 133 7.05 -3.01 4.39
CA PHE A 133 6.93 -4.47 4.32
C PHE A 133 7.18 -4.96 2.90
N ALA A 134 7.59 -6.23 2.78
CA ALA A 134 7.75 -6.86 1.47
C ALA A 134 6.40 -7.00 0.76
N HIS A 135 6.33 -6.67 -0.52
CA HIS A 135 5.09 -6.75 -1.29
C HIS A 135 4.54 -8.19 -1.35
N SER A 136 5.42 -9.20 -1.33
CA SER A 136 5.04 -10.62 -1.23
C SER A 136 4.18 -10.93 0.01
N THR A 137 4.45 -10.27 1.14
CA THR A 137 3.68 -10.44 2.38
C THR A 137 2.25 -9.92 2.23
N ALA A 138 2.00 -8.91 1.40
CA ALA A 138 0.66 -8.33 1.24
C ALA A 138 -0.21 -9.01 0.17
N LYS A 139 0.29 -10.06 -0.51
CA LYS A 139 -0.46 -10.76 -1.56
C LYS A 139 -1.67 -11.51 -1.03
N SER A 140 -1.56 -12.13 0.15
CA SER A 140 -2.67 -12.86 0.77
C SER A 140 -3.39 -12.03 1.83
N ILE A 141 -4.67 -12.33 2.04
CA ILE A 141 -5.48 -11.74 3.12
C ILE A 141 -4.78 -11.93 4.47
N GLU A 142 -4.28 -13.14 4.73
CA GLU A 142 -3.60 -13.46 5.98
C GLU A 142 -2.33 -12.63 6.20
N GLY A 143 -1.57 -12.40 5.13
CA GLY A 143 -0.36 -11.60 5.18
C GLY A 143 -0.66 -10.12 5.42
N ARG A 144 -1.73 -9.59 4.80
CA ARG A 144 -2.26 -8.24 5.10
C ARG A 144 -2.73 -8.11 6.55
N CYS A 145 -3.38 -9.14 7.08
CA CYS A 145 -3.75 -9.20 8.50
C CYS A 145 -2.52 -9.19 9.40
N LYS A 146 -1.48 -9.97 9.05
CA LYS A 146 -0.21 -10.03 9.79
C LYS A 146 0.47 -8.66 9.83
N ILE A 147 0.47 -7.93 8.72
CA ILE A 147 0.97 -6.56 8.63
C ILE A 147 0.17 -5.63 9.53
N LEU A 148 -1.16 -5.57 9.39
CA LEU A 148 -1.99 -4.65 10.16
C LEU A 148 -1.98 -4.92 11.66
N LYS A 149 -1.82 -6.18 12.10
CA LYS A 149 -1.60 -6.50 13.52
C LYS A 149 -0.42 -5.76 14.16
N LYS A 150 0.56 -5.33 13.35
CA LYS A 150 1.69 -4.50 13.82
C LYS A 150 1.41 -2.99 13.75
N LEU A 151 0.41 -2.59 12.97
CA LEU A 151 0.08 -1.18 12.70
C LEU A 151 -1.15 -0.68 13.47
N ILE A 152 -2.02 -1.58 13.94
CA ILE A 152 -3.23 -1.21 14.68
C ILE A 152 -3.25 -1.78 16.10
N PRO A 153 -3.89 -1.09 17.06
CA PRO A 153 -4.03 -1.57 18.45
C PRO A 153 -4.84 -2.87 18.56
N ARG A 154 -4.52 -3.71 19.56
CA ARG A 154 -5.09 -5.07 19.73
C ARG A 154 -6.62 -5.08 19.81
N ASP A 155 -7.22 -4.15 20.54
CA ASP A 155 -8.67 -4.09 20.76
C ASP A 155 -9.40 -3.20 19.75
N SER A 156 -8.86 -3.10 18.53
CA SER A 156 -9.50 -2.41 17.43
C SER A 156 -9.99 -3.39 16.35
N ALA A 157 -10.87 -2.91 15.49
CA ALA A 157 -11.27 -3.61 14.27
C ALA A 157 -10.93 -2.76 13.05
N ALA A 158 -10.32 -3.35 12.03
CA ALA A 158 -10.11 -2.68 10.75
C ALA A 158 -11.45 -2.41 10.06
N CYS A 159 -11.66 -1.19 9.55
CA CYS A 159 -12.87 -0.79 8.84
C CYS A 159 -12.55 0.01 7.56
N MET A 160 -13.57 0.38 6.80
CA MET A 160 -13.46 1.24 5.60
C MET A 160 -12.32 0.82 4.65
N PHE A 161 -11.48 1.76 4.21
CA PHE A 161 -10.42 1.50 3.24
C PHE A 161 -9.32 0.59 3.79
N THR A 162 -9.18 0.50 5.11
CA THR A 162 -8.24 -0.45 5.73
C THR A 162 -8.78 -1.86 5.66
N ALA A 163 -10.08 -2.07 5.95
CA ALA A 163 -10.71 -3.36 5.72
C ALA A 163 -10.74 -3.71 4.23
N SER A 164 -11.07 -2.76 3.34
CA SER A 164 -11.07 -3.01 1.90
C SER A 164 -9.69 -3.40 1.39
N TRP A 165 -8.61 -2.80 1.91
CA TRP A 165 -7.25 -3.22 1.59
C TRP A 165 -6.96 -4.65 2.05
N ILE A 166 -7.45 -5.07 3.23
CA ILE A 166 -7.34 -6.47 3.65
C ILE A 166 -8.07 -7.39 2.69
N TRP A 167 -9.27 -7.02 2.23
CA TRP A 167 -10.07 -7.86 1.34
C TRP A 167 -9.51 -7.90 -0.08
N LEU A 168 -9.26 -6.75 -0.69
CA LEU A 168 -8.92 -6.62 -2.11
C LEU A 168 -7.40 -6.58 -2.38
N GLY A 169 -6.60 -6.22 -1.38
CA GLY A 169 -5.18 -5.91 -1.58
C GLY A 169 -4.95 -4.54 -2.21
N GLY A 170 -3.86 -4.41 -2.96
CA GLY A 170 -3.42 -3.14 -3.55
C GLY A 170 -2.51 -2.31 -2.63
N THR A 171 -2.47 -1.00 -2.86
CA THR A 171 -1.68 -0.04 -2.07
C THR A 171 -2.32 0.19 -0.71
N ILE A 172 -1.51 0.16 0.35
CA ILE A 172 -1.99 0.40 1.71
C ILE A 172 -2.53 1.85 1.82
N PRO A 173 -3.67 2.08 2.50
CA PRO A 173 -4.20 3.43 2.67
C PRO A 173 -3.26 4.32 3.47
N ASN A 174 -3.11 5.60 3.10
CA ASN A 174 -2.25 6.54 3.83
C ASN A 174 -2.67 6.77 5.30
N ILE A 175 -3.93 6.52 5.63
CA ILE A 175 -4.51 6.61 6.97
C ILE A 175 -5.25 5.30 7.22
N LEU A 176 -4.96 4.65 8.35
CA LEU A 176 -5.63 3.42 8.73
C LEU A 176 -6.93 3.70 9.49
N ASP A 177 -8.01 3.17 8.96
CA ASP A 177 -9.36 3.28 9.49
C ASP A 177 -9.64 2.12 10.45
N ILE A 178 -9.92 2.47 11.70
CA ILE A 178 -10.23 1.47 12.74
C ILE A 178 -11.48 1.84 13.54
N ILE A 179 -12.21 0.82 13.97
CA ILE A 179 -13.26 0.93 14.98
C ILE A 179 -12.66 0.58 16.34
N SER A 180 -12.79 1.48 17.32
CA SER A 180 -12.32 1.26 18.69
C SER A 180 -13.10 2.12 19.67
N GLY A 181 -13.30 1.60 20.90
CA GLY A 181 -13.84 2.40 22.00
C GLY A 181 -12.83 3.41 22.57
N SER A 182 -11.55 3.06 22.49
CA SER A 182 -10.42 3.86 22.98
C SER A 182 -9.98 4.91 21.96
N HIS A 183 -9.45 6.03 22.46
CA HIS A 183 -8.77 7.04 21.66
C HIS A 183 -7.29 6.71 21.54
N TYR A 184 -6.73 6.83 20.35
CA TYR A 184 -5.29 6.66 20.11
C TYR A 184 -4.69 7.98 19.63
N ARG A 185 -3.59 8.40 20.26
CA ARG A 185 -2.79 9.58 19.88
C ARG A 185 -1.43 9.20 19.28
N VAL A 186 -1.11 7.91 19.26
CA VAL A 186 0.14 7.38 18.72
C VAL A 186 -0.06 7.06 17.25
N VAL A 187 0.99 7.23 16.47
CA VAL A 187 1.08 6.93 15.04
C VAL A 187 2.00 5.71 14.88
N PRO A 188 1.47 4.47 14.91
CA PRO A 188 2.30 3.27 14.85
C PRO A 188 3.10 3.22 13.56
N HIS A 189 4.43 3.06 13.67
CA HIS A 189 5.34 3.02 12.52
C HIS A 189 5.20 4.23 11.56
N ASP A 190 4.93 5.42 12.10
CA ASP A 190 4.67 6.66 11.36
C ASP A 190 3.45 6.58 10.40
N HIS A 191 2.55 5.62 10.63
CA HIS A 191 1.32 5.47 9.87
C HIS A 191 0.08 5.93 10.68
N PRO A 192 -0.63 6.98 10.24
CA PRO A 192 -1.69 7.61 11.04
C PRO A 192 -2.95 6.75 11.12
N LEU A 193 -3.66 6.86 12.24
CA LEU A 193 -4.91 6.17 12.50
C LEU A 193 -6.09 7.15 12.48
N ARG A 194 -7.20 6.75 11.86
CA ARG A 194 -8.52 7.39 12.01
C ARG A 194 -9.44 6.45 12.76
N VAL A 195 -9.89 6.89 13.93
CA VAL A 195 -10.65 6.06 14.87
C VAL A 195 -12.13 6.40 14.79
N PHE A 196 -12.96 5.38 14.57
CA PHE A 196 -14.42 5.47 14.57
C PHE A 196 -15.00 4.82 15.82
N ARG A 197 -15.96 5.49 16.44
CA ARG A 197 -16.75 4.97 17.57
C ARG A 197 -18.09 4.46 17.06
N ARG A 198 -18.10 3.22 16.59
CA ARG A 198 -19.28 2.58 16.01
C ARG A 198 -19.49 1.23 16.68
N LYS A 199 -20.76 0.89 16.98
CA LYS A 199 -21.12 -0.46 17.41
C LYS A 199 -20.91 -1.42 16.24
N LEU A 200 -20.25 -2.54 16.52
CA LEU A 200 -19.96 -3.59 15.54
C LEU A 200 -20.55 -4.91 16.04
N LEU A 201 -21.55 -5.43 15.33
CA LEU A 201 -22.17 -6.71 15.68
C LEU A 201 -21.29 -7.88 15.24
N LYS A 202 -21.39 -9.04 15.90
CA LYS A 202 -20.60 -10.23 15.55
C LYS A 202 -20.78 -10.65 14.08
N ARG A 203 -21.99 -10.52 13.53
CA ARG A 203 -22.31 -10.82 12.12
C ARG A 203 -21.70 -9.84 11.11
N GLU A 204 -21.32 -8.65 11.56
CA GLU A 204 -20.79 -7.55 10.74
C GLU A 204 -19.26 -7.54 10.71
N GLN A 205 -18.63 -8.52 11.34
CA GLN A 205 -17.18 -8.65 11.43
C GLN A 205 -16.71 -10.08 11.16
N LYS A 206 -15.46 -10.18 10.76
CA LYS A 206 -14.71 -11.43 10.66
C LYS A 206 -13.48 -11.31 11.55
N VAL A 207 -13.01 -12.45 12.06
CA VAL A 207 -11.76 -12.54 12.80
C VAL A 207 -10.82 -13.41 11.99
N ILE A 208 -9.70 -12.83 11.56
CA ILE A 208 -8.68 -13.55 10.78
C ILE A 208 -7.37 -13.45 11.54
N LYS A 209 -6.85 -14.59 12.00
CA LYS A 209 -5.64 -14.67 12.85
C LYS A 209 -5.66 -13.57 13.91
N ASP A 210 -6.70 -13.50 14.75
CA ASP A 210 -6.94 -12.51 15.83
C ASP A 210 -7.07 -11.03 15.42
N LEU A 211 -7.09 -10.71 14.13
CA LEU A 211 -7.44 -9.37 13.67
C LEU A 211 -8.94 -9.30 13.44
N ARG A 212 -9.63 -8.36 14.12
CA ARG A 212 -11.04 -8.06 13.83
C ARG A 212 -11.12 -7.15 12.61
N ILE A 213 -12.00 -7.49 11.68
CA ILE A 213 -12.15 -6.80 10.40
C ILE A 213 -13.65 -6.71 10.10
N THR A 214 -14.13 -5.59 9.57
CA THR A 214 -15.53 -5.52 9.13
C THR A 214 -15.77 -6.46 7.95
N SER A 215 -16.91 -7.15 7.92
CA SER A 215 -17.29 -8.02 6.79
C SER A 215 -17.39 -7.18 5.50
N PRO A 216 -17.25 -7.77 4.29
CA PRO A 216 -17.36 -7.01 3.03
C PRO A 216 -18.60 -6.12 2.96
N ALA A 217 -19.78 -6.65 3.29
CA ALA A 217 -21.03 -5.88 3.37
C ALA A 217 -20.94 -4.69 4.35
N ARG A 218 -20.34 -4.89 5.52
CA ARG A 218 -20.16 -3.81 6.51
C ARG A 218 -19.10 -2.80 6.05
N THR A 219 -18.03 -3.25 5.40
CA THR A 219 -16.99 -2.39 4.82
C THR A 219 -17.61 -1.44 3.78
N ILE A 220 -18.50 -1.94 2.92
CA ILE A 220 -19.26 -1.11 1.96
C ILE A 220 -20.03 -0.02 2.70
N CYS A 221 -20.75 -0.37 3.77
CA CYS A 221 -21.47 0.62 4.55
C CYS A 221 -20.55 1.66 5.18
N ASP A 222 -19.43 1.22 5.78
CA ASP A 222 -18.50 2.15 6.41
C ASP A 222 -17.94 3.15 5.39
N ILE A 223 -17.69 2.71 4.15
CA ILE A 223 -17.26 3.56 3.02
C ILE A 223 -18.39 4.51 2.58
N ALA A 224 -19.60 4.00 2.38
CA ALA A 224 -20.77 4.79 1.97
C ALA A 224 -21.12 5.90 3.00
N LEU A 225 -20.95 5.60 4.29
CA LEU A 225 -21.15 6.52 5.40
C LEU A 225 -20.11 7.65 5.49
N THR A 226 -19.08 7.62 4.64
CA THR A 226 -18.02 8.62 4.65
C THR A 226 -18.22 9.63 3.51
N PRO A 227 -18.32 10.93 3.84
CA PRO A 227 -18.39 11.98 2.82
C PRO A 227 -17.12 12.02 1.97
N SER A 228 -17.30 12.21 0.66
CA SER A 228 -16.22 12.44 -0.30
C SER A 228 -15.78 13.90 -0.20
N LYS A 229 -14.47 14.18 -0.17
CA LYS A 229 -13.98 15.58 -0.12
C LYS A 229 -13.76 16.17 -1.51
N ASN A 230 -13.58 15.31 -2.50
CA ASN A 230 -13.30 15.66 -3.89
C ASN A 230 -13.75 14.51 -4.82
N ILE A 231 -13.63 14.73 -6.13
CA ILE A 231 -14.03 13.76 -7.15
C ILE A 231 -13.20 12.46 -7.12
N TYR A 232 -11.92 12.51 -6.73
CA TYR A 232 -11.08 11.32 -6.65
C TYR A 232 -11.48 10.41 -5.50
N ASP A 233 -11.89 10.98 -4.36
CA ASP A 233 -12.46 10.21 -3.25
C ASP A 233 -13.74 9.49 -3.68
N GLU A 234 -14.57 10.16 -4.48
CA GLU A 234 -15.83 9.62 -4.99
C GLU A 234 -15.60 8.43 -5.94
N ILE A 235 -14.68 8.57 -6.90
CA ILE A 235 -14.27 7.48 -7.80
C ILE A 235 -13.72 6.31 -6.99
N ARG A 236 -12.78 6.57 -6.07
CA ARG A 236 -12.18 5.54 -5.22
C ARG A 236 -13.23 4.76 -4.42
N LYS A 237 -14.23 5.46 -3.87
CA LYS A 237 -15.33 4.82 -3.12
C LYS A 237 -16.11 3.86 -4.01
N LYS A 238 -16.55 4.32 -5.19
CA LYS A 238 -17.30 3.52 -6.16
C LYS A 238 -16.50 2.29 -6.56
N ASP A 239 -15.28 2.46 -7.05
CA ASP A 239 -14.41 1.36 -7.49
C ASP A 239 -14.20 0.33 -6.37
N THR A 240 -13.92 0.80 -5.15
CA THR A 240 -13.69 -0.09 -4.01
C THR A 240 -14.95 -0.91 -3.69
N ILE A 241 -16.13 -0.28 -3.71
CA ILE A 241 -17.39 -0.95 -3.40
C ILE A 241 -17.75 -1.97 -4.48
N PHE A 242 -17.61 -1.62 -5.77
CA PHE A 242 -17.85 -2.57 -6.86
C PHE A 242 -16.90 -3.76 -6.81
N ASN A 243 -15.61 -3.53 -6.57
CA ASN A 243 -14.65 -4.61 -6.41
C ASN A 243 -14.99 -5.52 -5.20
N LEU A 244 -15.47 -4.96 -4.09
CA LEU A 244 -15.92 -5.76 -2.94
C LEU A 244 -17.16 -6.61 -3.28
N ILE A 245 -18.12 -6.04 -4.02
CA ILE A 245 -19.33 -6.74 -4.48
C ILE A 245 -18.95 -7.92 -5.38
N GLN A 246 -18.11 -7.66 -6.40
CA GLN A 246 -17.70 -8.68 -7.37
C GLN A 246 -16.88 -9.80 -6.72
N GLU A 247 -15.88 -9.47 -5.91
CA GLU A 247 -14.95 -10.46 -5.33
C GLU A 247 -15.61 -11.32 -4.22
N TYR A 248 -16.53 -10.74 -3.44
CA TYR A 248 -17.08 -11.41 -2.25
C TYR A 248 -18.56 -11.76 -2.35
N GLY A 249 -19.21 -11.52 -3.49
CA GLY A 249 -20.63 -11.85 -3.71
C GLY A 249 -21.59 -11.14 -2.75
N THR A 250 -21.18 -10.00 -2.19
CA THR A 250 -22.04 -9.17 -1.34
C THR A 250 -22.91 -8.25 -2.20
N SER A 251 -23.90 -7.57 -1.61
CA SER A 251 -24.77 -6.66 -2.36
C SER A 251 -25.03 -5.35 -1.62
N PHE A 252 -25.42 -4.31 -2.37
CA PHE A 252 -25.91 -3.05 -1.81
C PHE A 252 -27.08 -3.27 -0.84
N LYS A 253 -27.97 -4.23 -1.10
CA LYS A 253 -29.10 -4.59 -0.23
C LYS A 253 -28.65 -5.09 1.14
N GLU A 254 -27.56 -5.86 1.21
CA GLU A 254 -27.00 -6.28 2.49
C GLU A 254 -26.47 -5.10 3.30
N CYS A 255 -25.82 -4.15 2.63
CA CYS A 255 -25.39 -2.94 3.30
C CYS A 255 -26.58 -2.11 3.80
N GLU A 256 -27.62 -1.95 2.98
CA GLU A 256 -28.83 -1.23 3.37
C GLU A 256 -29.49 -1.86 4.60
N LYS A 257 -29.58 -3.20 4.68
CA LYS A 257 -30.06 -3.92 5.86
C LYS A 257 -29.24 -3.60 7.11
N ILE A 258 -27.92 -3.47 6.99
CA ILE A 258 -27.03 -3.10 8.11
C ILE A 258 -27.30 -1.65 8.55
N ILE A 259 -27.40 -0.71 7.62
CA ILE A 259 -27.69 0.70 7.93
C ILE A 259 -29.08 0.81 8.58
N ASN A 260 -30.09 0.12 8.05
CA ASN A 260 -31.46 0.09 8.59
C ASN A 260 -31.54 -0.54 9.98
N SER A 261 -30.68 -1.51 10.28
CA SER A 261 -30.60 -2.12 11.62
C SER A 261 -30.03 -1.14 12.67
N ASN A 262 -29.51 0.02 12.27
CA ASN A 262 -28.99 1.05 13.16
C ASN A 262 -29.43 2.46 12.73
N PRO A 263 -30.69 2.84 12.99
CA PRO A 263 -31.28 4.07 12.46
C PRO A 263 -30.57 5.36 12.89
N HIS A 264 -29.92 5.36 14.06
CA HIS A 264 -29.23 6.53 14.61
C HIS A 264 -27.78 6.67 14.18
N PHE A 265 -27.36 5.93 13.15
CA PHE A 265 -26.00 6.04 12.65
C PHE A 265 -25.78 7.42 12.01
N PRO A 266 -24.78 8.21 12.45
CA PRO A 266 -24.54 9.53 11.87
C PRO A 266 -24.28 9.43 10.36
N GLY A 267 -25.07 10.14 9.56
CA GLY A 267 -24.97 10.11 8.11
C GLY A 267 -25.69 8.95 7.42
N ALA A 268 -26.49 8.15 8.13
CA ALA A 268 -27.24 7.02 7.56
C ALA A 268 -28.08 7.42 6.34
N GLN A 269 -28.87 8.50 6.42
CA GLN A 269 -29.71 8.93 5.30
C GLN A 269 -28.88 9.32 4.08
N LYS A 270 -27.84 10.14 4.28
CA LYS A 270 -26.92 10.54 3.21
C LYS A 270 -26.25 9.34 2.54
N ALA A 271 -25.88 8.32 3.32
CA ALA A 271 -25.31 7.10 2.77
C ALA A 271 -26.32 6.30 1.94
N LYS A 272 -27.58 6.23 2.36
CA LYS A 272 -28.65 5.59 1.56
C LYS A 272 -28.89 6.31 0.25
N ASP A 273 -29.04 7.63 0.31
CA ASP A 273 -29.25 8.46 -0.89
C ASP A 273 -28.08 8.30 -1.86
N TRP A 274 -26.85 8.30 -1.32
CA TRP A 274 -25.64 8.04 -2.10
C TRP A 274 -25.66 6.66 -2.75
N LEU A 275 -25.93 5.59 -1.99
CA LEU A 275 -25.97 4.22 -2.52
C LEU A 275 -27.01 4.08 -3.63
N LYS A 276 -28.20 4.69 -3.46
CA LYS A 276 -29.25 4.71 -4.47
C LYS A 276 -28.76 5.37 -5.77
N ASN A 277 -28.15 6.55 -5.67
CA ASN A 277 -27.60 7.24 -6.84
C ASN A 277 -26.49 6.43 -7.54
N VAL A 278 -25.68 5.68 -6.79
CA VAL A 278 -24.65 4.82 -7.38
C VAL A 278 -25.25 3.66 -8.16
N ILE A 279 -26.29 3.01 -7.63
CA ILE A 279 -27.01 1.92 -8.29
C ILE A 279 -27.68 2.43 -9.56
N GLU A 280 -28.42 3.54 -9.47
CA GLU A 280 -29.10 4.13 -10.63
C GLU A 280 -28.13 4.55 -11.74
N GLN A 281 -26.92 4.99 -11.39
CA GLN A 281 -25.90 5.33 -12.37
C GLN A 281 -25.26 4.10 -13.03
N GLU A 282 -25.19 2.96 -12.34
CA GLU A 282 -24.62 1.73 -12.90
C GLU A 282 -25.57 1.10 -13.94
N ASP A 283 -26.87 1.10 -13.67
CA ASP A 283 -27.88 0.55 -14.60
C ASP A 283 -27.85 1.26 -15.97
N ILE A 284 -27.53 2.57 -16.00
CA ILE A 284 -27.40 3.37 -17.23
C ILE A 284 -26.21 2.90 -18.10
N PHE A 285 -25.15 2.33 -17.52
CA PHE A 285 -23.98 1.88 -18.28
C PHE A 285 -24.13 0.46 -18.85
N TYR A 286 -25.19 -0.29 -18.49
CA TYR A 286 -25.48 -1.63 -19.01
C TYR A 286 -26.67 -1.69 -19.99
N GLU A 287 -27.27 -0.54 -20.35
CA GLU A 287 -28.38 -0.43 -21.32
C GLU A 287 -27.95 -0.03 -22.76
N TYR A 288 -26.65 -0.03 -23.09
CA TYR A 288 -26.14 0.27 -24.44
C TYR A 288 -25.26 -0.83 -25.03
#